data_AF-A0A8C6UJE8-F1
#
_entry.id   AF-A0A8C6UJE8-F1
#
_cell.length_a   1.000
_cell.length_b   1.000
_cell.length_c   1.000
_cell.angle_alpha   90.00
_cell.angle_beta   90.00
_cell.angle_gamma   90.00
#
_symmetry.space_group_name_H-M   'P 1'
#
loop_
_entity.id
_entity.type
_entity.pdbx_description
1 polymer ?
#
loop_
_entity_poly.entity_id
_entity_poly.type
_entity_poly.pdbx_seq_one_letter_code
_entity_poly.pdbx_strand_id
1 'polypeptide(L)'
;GSNKCFSPHFFFIVKEFFFKCASHPTSQDERSVALDLVTLNSRKVPCLRFCRFRDVVVVFPCAERHVICLDCFRGYARTRLDERQFVHDRELGYTLPCPAGCEDSLIKELHHFRYDRYLRFGAEQCVLQLGGLLCPGRGCGAGLVSRTRRVECDMRAGCGLVFCRDCRGPYHQGCCAPVQKNGTTRRNCTCF
;
A
#
# COMPACT_ATOMS: atom_id res chain seq x y z
N GLY A 1 33.99 -19.13 15.16
CA GLY A 1 33.27 -20.27 15.74
C GLY A 1 32.62 -21.06 14.63
N SER A 2 32.77 -22.38 14.64
CA SER A 2 32.48 -23.32 13.54
C SER A 2 30.99 -23.39 13.15
N ASN A 3 30.72 -23.30 11.84
CA ASN A 3 29.41 -23.42 11.21
C ASN A 3 29.05 -24.88 10.91
N LYS A 4 28.69 -25.69 11.92
CA LYS A 4 28.22 -27.07 11.68
C LYS A 4 26.81 -27.30 12.21
N CYS A 5 25.98 -27.96 11.41
CA CYS A 5 24.73 -28.53 11.88
C CYS A 5 25.05 -29.59 12.94
N PHE A 6 24.34 -29.58 14.07
CA PHE A 6 24.53 -30.57 15.14
C PHE A 6 23.92 -31.93 14.83
N SER A 7 23.14 -32.05 13.74
CA SER A 7 22.58 -33.33 13.31
C SER A 7 23.63 -34.18 12.60
N PRO A 8 23.96 -35.38 13.11
CA PRO A 8 25.05 -36.21 12.61
C PRO A 8 24.83 -36.76 11.18
N HIS A 9 23.61 -36.62 10.63
CA HIS A 9 23.25 -37.09 9.28
C HIS A 9 23.02 -35.99 8.24
N PHE A 10 23.23 -34.72 8.59
CA PHE A 10 22.93 -33.60 7.68
C PHE A 10 24.19 -32.80 7.31
N PHE A 11 24.60 -32.91 6.05
CA PHE A 11 25.72 -32.18 5.44
C PHE A 11 25.28 -30.83 4.82
N PHE A 12 24.31 -30.15 5.41
CA PHE A 12 23.88 -28.83 4.94
C PHE A 12 24.68 -27.72 5.63
N ILE A 13 25.31 -26.86 4.82
CA ILE A 13 26.07 -25.67 5.26
C ILE A 13 25.25 -24.37 5.21
N VAL A 14 24.01 -24.43 4.72
CA VAL A 14 23.11 -23.28 4.61
C VAL A 14 22.39 -23.06 5.94
N LYS A 15 22.40 -21.83 6.44
CA LYS A 15 21.63 -21.42 7.62
C LYS A 15 20.41 -20.62 7.19
N GLU A 16 19.25 -21.02 7.68
CA GLU A 16 18.02 -20.26 7.55
C GLU A 16 17.77 -19.47 8.84
N PHE A 17 17.47 -18.17 8.71
CA PHE A 17 17.12 -17.31 9.84
C PHE A 17 15.65 -16.95 9.74
N PHE A 18 14.95 -16.95 10.87
CA PHE A 18 13.55 -16.53 10.98
C PHE A 18 13.33 -15.78 12.29
N PHE A 19 12.25 -15.01 12.34
CA PHE A 19 11.83 -14.30 13.55
C PHE A 19 10.54 -14.89 14.10
N LYS A 20 10.32 -14.72 15.40
CA LYS A 20 9.10 -15.08 16.11
C LYS A 20 8.62 -13.91 16.94
N CYS A 21 7.32 -13.85 17.19
CA CYS A 21 6.74 -12.89 18.12
C CYS A 21 7.25 -13.20 19.53
N ALA A 22 7.76 -12.18 20.23
CA ALA A 22 8.22 -12.31 21.62
C ALA A 22 7.11 -12.05 22.65
N SER A 23 5.92 -11.63 22.21
CA SER A 23 4.82 -11.22 23.10
C SER A 23 3.94 -12.38 23.58
N HIS A 24 4.06 -13.56 22.98
CA HIS A 24 3.31 -14.75 23.37
C HIS A 24 4.10 -16.01 23.02
N PRO A 25 3.78 -17.16 23.64
CA PRO A 25 4.28 -18.44 23.20
C PRO A 25 3.95 -18.66 21.72
N THR A 26 4.91 -19.20 20.97
CA THR A 26 4.78 -19.45 19.53
C THR A 26 5.10 -20.91 19.22
N SER A 27 4.40 -21.50 18.26
CA SER A 27 4.67 -22.88 17.81
C SER A 27 5.98 -22.95 17.02
N GLN A 28 6.45 -24.15 16.66
CA GLN A 28 7.68 -24.29 15.87
C GLN A 28 7.58 -23.62 14.49
N ASP A 29 6.43 -23.77 13.83
CA ASP A 29 6.19 -23.31 12.45
C ASP A 29 5.75 -21.84 12.35
N GLU A 30 5.45 -21.20 13.49
CA GLU A 30 5.04 -19.82 13.51
C GLU A 30 6.23 -18.89 13.21
N ARG A 31 6.10 -18.11 12.13
CA ARG A 31 7.13 -17.17 11.67
C ARG A 31 6.57 -15.74 11.65
N SER A 32 7.42 -14.78 11.98
CA SER A 32 7.13 -13.34 11.90
C SER A 32 8.05 -12.67 10.90
N VAL A 33 7.56 -11.63 10.22
CA VAL A 33 8.35 -10.82 9.31
C VAL A 33 9.19 -9.83 10.10
N ALA A 34 10.45 -9.66 9.71
CA ALA A 34 11.33 -8.66 10.29
C ALA A 34 10.97 -7.27 9.76
N LEU A 35 10.74 -6.31 10.66
CA LEU A 35 10.61 -4.91 10.32
C LEU A 35 11.99 -4.26 10.37
N ASP A 36 12.78 -4.48 9.32
CA ASP A 36 14.21 -4.13 9.22
C ASP A 36 14.50 -2.62 9.32
N LEU A 37 13.53 -1.77 8.97
CA LEU A 37 13.67 -0.32 9.08
C LEU A 37 13.32 0.21 10.47
N VAL A 38 12.64 -0.59 11.31
CA VAL A 38 12.24 -0.22 12.67
C VAL A 38 13.37 -0.56 13.63
N THR A 39 13.90 0.45 14.32
CA THR A 39 15.05 0.26 15.21
C THR A 39 14.93 1.06 16.50
N LEU A 40 15.71 0.65 17.50
CA LEU A 40 15.89 1.40 18.73
C LEU A 40 16.78 2.61 18.46
N ASN A 41 16.36 3.77 18.96
CA ASN A 41 17.05 5.05 18.79
C ASN A 41 18.13 5.26 19.87
N SER A 42 19.06 4.32 19.97
CA SER A 42 20.16 4.38 20.96
C SER A 42 21.05 5.61 20.80
N ARG A 43 21.11 6.19 19.59
CA ARG A 43 21.87 7.39 19.25
C ARG A 43 21.11 8.69 19.50
N LYS A 44 19.87 8.63 19.99
CA LYS A 44 19.00 9.80 20.24
C LYS A 44 18.95 10.75 19.04
N VAL A 45 18.76 10.21 17.84
CA VAL A 45 18.57 11.02 16.63
C VAL A 45 17.17 11.63 16.67
N PRO A 46 17.00 12.95 16.47
CA PRO A 46 15.70 13.58 16.49
C PRO A 46 14.86 13.17 15.28
N CYS A 47 13.54 13.07 15.47
CA CYS A 47 12.61 12.82 14.37
C CYS A 47 12.60 13.98 13.38
N LEU A 48 12.66 13.68 12.07
CA LEU A 48 12.62 14.65 10.97
C LEU A 48 11.44 15.64 11.05
N ARG A 49 10.29 15.22 11.57
CA ARG A 49 9.07 16.05 11.56
C ARG A 49 8.86 16.87 12.83
N PHE A 50 9.05 16.28 14.00
CA PHE A 50 8.77 16.92 15.30
C PHE A 50 10.02 17.42 16.03
N CYS A 51 11.23 17.15 15.51
CA CYS A 51 12.49 17.48 16.17
C CYS A 51 12.59 16.98 17.63
N ARG A 52 11.93 15.86 17.95
CA ARG A 52 11.93 15.23 19.28
C ARG A 52 12.51 13.82 19.22
N PHE A 53 13.09 13.37 20.34
CA PHE A 53 13.58 12.01 20.51
C PHE A 53 12.42 11.06 20.85
N ARG A 54 12.48 9.86 20.27
CA ARG A 54 11.61 8.73 20.57
C ARG A 54 12.46 7.47 20.58
N ASP A 55 12.14 6.51 21.43
CA ASP A 55 12.94 5.30 21.63
C ASP A 55 12.90 4.35 20.44
N VAL A 56 11.80 4.34 19.68
CA VAL A 56 11.64 3.54 18.47
C VAL A 56 11.41 4.45 17.27
N VAL A 57 12.20 4.24 16.23
CA VAL A 57 12.20 5.05 15.02
C VAL A 57 12.26 4.17 13.77
N VAL A 58 11.81 4.74 12.65
CA VAL A 58 12.00 4.20 11.31
C VAL A 58 13.15 4.94 10.66
N VAL A 59 14.09 4.19 10.09
CA VAL A 59 15.25 4.74 9.36
C VAL A 59 15.08 4.42 7.89
N PHE A 60 14.93 5.45 7.05
CA PHE A 60 14.77 5.25 5.60
C PHE A 60 16.06 4.77 4.94
N PRO A 61 15.98 3.97 3.86
CA PRO A 61 17.14 3.43 3.16
C PRO A 61 17.85 4.43 2.23
N CYS A 62 17.58 5.73 2.35
CA CYS A 62 18.27 6.78 1.60
C CYS A 62 19.71 7.00 2.11
N ALA A 63 20.57 7.64 1.30
CA ALA A 63 21.96 7.94 1.66
C ALA A 63 22.11 8.64 3.03
N GLU A 64 21.27 9.65 3.30
CA GLU A 64 21.28 10.42 4.56
C GLU A 64 20.67 9.67 5.75
N ARG A 65 20.12 8.46 5.53
CA ARG A 65 19.46 7.63 6.56
C ARG A 65 18.47 8.42 7.43
N HIS A 66 17.60 9.20 6.80
CA HIS A 66 16.62 10.03 7.49
C HIS A 66 15.79 9.24 8.50
N VAL A 67 15.60 9.82 9.69
CA VAL A 67 14.95 9.18 10.83
C VAL A 67 13.60 9.82 11.09
N ILE A 68 12.56 9.00 11.24
CA ILE A 68 11.21 9.43 11.60
C ILE A 68 10.68 8.57 12.76
N CYS A 69 9.96 9.14 13.72
CA CYS A 69 9.34 8.31 14.76
C CYS A 69 8.11 7.56 14.22
N LEU A 70 7.70 6.48 14.90
CA LEU A 70 6.54 5.66 14.50
C LEU A 70 5.24 6.46 14.34
N ASP A 71 4.97 7.42 15.24
CA ASP A 71 3.75 8.24 15.15
C ASP A 71 3.74 9.12 13.89
N CYS A 72 4.88 9.74 13.59
CA CYS A 72 5.04 10.55 12.38
C CYS A 72 4.99 9.70 11.12
N PHE A 73 5.57 8.51 11.16
CA PHE A 73 5.52 7.57 10.05
C PHE A 73 4.07 7.15 9.74
N ARG A 74 3.28 6.82 10.77
CA ARG A 74 1.86 6.52 10.63
C ARG A 74 1.08 7.69 10.03
N GLY A 75 1.33 8.91 10.52
CA GLY A 75 0.70 10.13 9.99
C GLY A 75 1.08 10.40 8.53
N TYR A 76 2.36 10.25 8.20
CA TYR A 76 2.89 10.38 6.83
C TYR A 76 2.23 9.36 5.90
N ALA A 77 2.23 8.08 6.28
CA ALA A 77 1.62 7.03 5.48
C ALA A 77 0.11 7.24 5.30
N ARG A 78 -0.61 7.60 6.35
CA ARG A 78 -2.05 7.89 6.27
C ARG A 78 -2.35 9.06 5.33
N THR A 79 -1.59 10.16 5.44
CA THR A 79 -1.78 11.34 4.58
C THR A 79 -1.55 10.98 3.12
N ARG A 80 -0.44 10.29 2.81
CA ARG A 80 -0.13 9.84 1.44
C ARG A 80 -1.14 8.84 0.91
N LEU A 81 -1.73 8.02 1.77
CA LEU A 81 -2.77 7.07 1.39
C LEU A 81 -4.06 7.81 1.01
N ASP A 82 -4.49 8.73 1.87
CA ASP A 82 -5.73 9.51 1.69
C ASP A 82 -5.63 10.43 0.45
N GLU A 83 -4.45 10.97 0.16
CA GLU A 83 -4.17 11.80 -1.02
C GLU A 83 -3.81 11.00 -2.29
N ARG A 84 -3.79 9.65 -2.22
CA ARG A 84 -3.38 8.75 -3.32
C ARG A 84 -1.98 9.03 -3.88
N GLN A 85 -1.03 9.36 -3.00
CA GLN A 85 0.36 9.71 -3.32
C GLN A 85 1.37 8.61 -2.93
N PHE A 86 0.92 7.36 -2.80
CA PHE A 86 1.84 6.22 -2.78
C PHE A 86 2.50 6.09 -4.16
N VAL A 87 3.77 5.71 -4.16
CA VAL A 87 4.55 5.53 -5.39
C VAL A 87 4.42 4.09 -5.84
N HIS A 88 4.07 3.87 -7.10
CA HIS A 88 4.05 2.54 -7.68
C HIS A 88 5.44 2.18 -8.21
N ASP A 89 6.03 1.14 -7.62
CA ASP A 89 7.21 0.46 -8.14
C ASP A 89 6.81 -0.86 -8.80
N ARG A 90 7.51 -1.27 -9.87
CA ARG A 90 7.14 -2.47 -10.63
C ARG A 90 7.37 -3.78 -9.88
N GLU A 91 8.37 -3.82 -9.00
CA GLU A 91 8.76 -5.02 -8.27
C GLU A 91 8.16 -5.03 -6.86
N LEU A 92 8.10 -3.86 -6.21
CA LEU A 92 7.62 -3.71 -4.85
C LEU A 92 6.12 -3.43 -4.75
N GLY A 93 5.47 -2.94 -5.82
CA GLY A 93 4.10 -2.44 -5.76
C GLY A 93 4.00 -1.03 -5.17
N TYR A 94 2.91 -0.72 -4.47
CA TYR A 94 2.71 0.62 -3.89
C TYR A 94 3.50 0.80 -2.60
N THR A 95 4.41 1.75 -2.57
CA THR A 95 5.25 2.02 -1.40
C THR A 95 5.45 3.52 -1.17
N LEU A 96 6.22 3.88 -0.15
CA LEU A 96 6.55 5.26 0.19
C LEU A 96 8.06 5.52 0.10
N PRO A 97 8.45 6.68 -0.45
CA PRO A 97 9.82 7.16 -0.37
C PRO A 97 10.11 7.79 1.00
N CYS A 98 11.35 8.24 1.18
CA CYS A 98 11.69 9.14 2.26
C CYS A 98 10.87 10.45 2.15
N PRO A 99 10.28 10.95 3.25
CA PRO A 99 9.51 12.20 3.27
C PRO A 99 10.36 13.44 2.94
N ALA A 100 11.69 13.35 2.99
CA ALA A 100 12.60 14.40 2.54
C ALA A 100 12.79 14.44 1.01
N GLY A 101 12.19 13.51 0.26
CA GLY A 101 12.28 13.47 -1.21
C GLY A 101 13.59 12.90 -1.74
N CYS A 102 14.31 12.10 -0.95
CA CYS A 102 15.57 11.49 -1.38
C CYS A 102 15.36 10.45 -2.49
N GLU A 103 16.37 10.32 -3.35
CA GLU A 103 16.49 9.24 -4.32
C GLU A 103 16.73 7.88 -3.62
N ASP A 104 16.40 6.79 -4.32
CA ASP A 104 16.58 5.38 -3.89
C ASP A 104 16.10 5.07 -2.46
N SER A 105 15.02 5.73 -2.06
CA SER A 105 14.56 5.75 -0.68
C SER A 105 13.27 4.96 -0.42
N LEU A 106 12.83 4.18 -1.41
CA LEU A 106 11.61 3.40 -1.32
C LEU A 106 11.71 2.32 -0.25
N ILE A 107 10.65 2.18 0.54
CA ILE A 107 10.52 1.10 1.52
C ILE A 107 10.27 -0.21 0.76
N LYS A 108 11.17 -1.18 0.93
CA LYS A 108 11.12 -2.47 0.22
C LYS A 108 10.18 -3.48 0.89
N GLU A 109 10.16 -3.49 2.22
CA GLU A 109 9.34 -4.42 2.99
C GLU A 109 7.94 -3.83 3.25
N LEU A 110 6.94 -4.29 2.48
CA LEU A 110 5.56 -3.81 2.57
C LEU A 110 4.88 -4.11 3.91
N HIS A 111 5.41 -5.05 4.70
CA HIS A 111 4.87 -5.38 6.01
C HIS A 111 4.91 -4.19 6.99
N HIS A 112 5.72 -3.16 6.71
CA HIS A 112 5.69 -1.87 7.42
C HIS A 112 4.35 -1.14 7.31
N PHE A 113 3.53 -1.46 6.30
CA PHE A 113 2.26 -0.78 6.00
C PHE A 113 1.01 -1.61 6.35
N ARG A 114 1.12 -2.70 7.13
CA ARG A 114 -0.03 -3.60 7.43
C ARG A 114 -1.15 -2.94 8.24
N TYR A 115 -1.95 -2.13 7.56
CA TYR A 115 -3.24 -1.60 7.96
C TYR A 115 -4.23 -1.84 6.81
N ASP A 116 -5.44 -2.33 7.10
CA ASP A 116 -6.46 -2.75 6.10
C ASP A 116 -6.66 -1.77 4.93
N ARG A 117 -6.57 -0.47 5.23
CA ARG A 117 -6.78 0.59 4.24
C ARG A 117 -5.70 0.62 3.15
N TYR A 118 -4.45 0.28 3.50
CA TYR A 118 -3.35 0.20 2.54
C TYR A 118 -3.52 -0.98 1.57
N LEU A 119 -3.89 -2.17 2.09
CA LEU A 119 -4.13 -3.35 1.26
C LEU A 119 -5.27 -3.12 0.26
N ARG A 120 -6.37 -2.48 0.71
CA ARG A 120 -7.47 -2.07 -0.17
C ARG A 120 -7.02 -1.07 -1.23
N PHE A 121 -6.26 -0.04 -0.84
CA PHE A 121 -5.71 0.92 -1.80
C PHE A 121 -4.85 0.25 -2.88
N GLY A 122 -3.95 -0.67 -2.51
CA GLY A 122 -3.12 -1.41 -3.46
C GLY A 122 -3.98 -2.21 -4.46
N ALA A 123 -5.00 -2.91 -3.98
CA ALA A 123 -5.94 -3.63 -4.83
C ALA A 123 -6.75 -2.69 -5.74
N GLU A 124 -7.24 -1.57 -5.21
CA GLU A 124 -7.95 -0.55 -5.98
C GLU A 124 -7.10 0.01 -7.12
N GLN A 125 -5.85 0.37 -6.82
CA GLN A 125 -4.96 0.96 -7.82
C GLN A 125 -4.54 -0.05 -8.88
N CYS A 126 -4.32 -1.32 -8.51
CA CYS A 126 -4.05 -2.38 -9.48
C CYS A 126 -5.20 -2.52 -10.50
N VAL A 127 -6.45 -2.54 -10.02
CA VAL A 127 -7.64 -2.56 -10.89
C VAL A 127 -7.68 -1.37 -11.83
N LEU A 128 -7.37 -0.16 -11.34
CA LEU A 128 -7.35 1.04 -12.16
C LEU A 128 -6.23 1.02 -13.22
N GLN A 129 -5.03 0.52 -12.88
CA GLN A 129 -3.91 0.39 -13.82
C GLN A 129 -4.23 -0.60 -14.95
N LEU A 130 -5.02 -1.63 -14.67
CA LEU A 130 -5.52 -2.59 -15.68
C LEU A 130 -6.68 -2.03 -16.54
N GLY A 131 -7.03 -0.75 -16.40
CA GLY A 131 -8.15 -0.13 -17.11
C GLY A 131 -9.53 -0.52 -16.54
N GLY A 132 -9.55 -1.07 -15.34
CA GLY A 132 -10.77 -1.30 -14.55
C GLY A 132 -11.28 -0.03 -13.89
N LEU A 133 -12.27 -0.18 -13.02
CA LEU A 133 -12.91 0.90 -12.30
C LEU A 133 -13.38 0.43 -10.92
N LEU A 134 -13.62 1.38 -10.01
CA LEU A 134 -14.18 1.10 -8.70
C LEU A 134 -15.69 1.35 -8.71
N CYS A 135 -16.44 0.48 -8.04
CA CYS A 135 -17.87 0.67 -7.83
C CYS A 135 -18.15 1.99 -7.07
N PRO A 136 -19.01 2.89 -7.59
CA PRO A 136 -19.34 4.15 -6.92
C PRO A 136 -20.38 4.00 -5.80
N GLY A 137 -20.89 2.78 -5.57
CA GLY A 137 -21.85 2.50 -4.51
C GLY A 137 -21.30 2.87 -3.13
N ARG A 138 -22.14 3.52 -2.31
CA ARG A 138 -21.76 3.92 -0.94
C ARG A 138 -21.29 2.70 -0.15
N GLY A 139 -20.06 2.76 0.37
CA GLY A 139 -19.47 1.68 1.17
C GLY A 139 -19.08 0.41 0.38
N CYS A 140 -19.24 0.37 -0.94
CA CYS A 140 -18.87 -0.79 -1.75
C CYS A 140 -17.41 -0.74 -2.20
N GLY A 141 -17.08 0.11 -3.18
CA GLY A 141 -15.70 0.25 -3.68
C GLY A 141 -15.11 -1.00 -4.36
N ALA A 142 -15.94 -1.99 -4.73
CA ALA A 142 -15.48 -3.20 -5.40
C ALA A 142 -14.71 -2.87 -6.70
N GLY A 143 -13.59 -3.56 -6.93
CA GLY A 143 -12.81 -3.44 -8.15
C GLY A 143 -13.44 -4.23 -9.30
N LEU A 144 -13.74 -3.57 -10.41
CA LEU A 144 -14.47 -4.12 -11.54
C LEU A 144 -13.65 -3.98 -12.82
N VAL A 145 -13.59 -5.04 -13.62
CA VAL A 145 -13.00 -5.02 -14.95
C VAL A 145 -14.11 -5.30 -15.96
N SER A 146 -14.62 -4.24 -16.59
CA SER A 146 -15.62 -4.35 -17.66
C SER A 146 -15.25 -3.46 -18.83
N ARG A 147 -15.36 -3.97 -20.05
CA ARG A 147 -15.13 -3.21 -21.28
C ARG A 147 -16.39 -2.51 -21.81
N THR A 148 -17.55 -2.81 -21.24
CA THR A 148 -18.84 -2.25 -21.69
C THR A 148 -19.19 -1.00 -20.91
N ARG A 149 -20.05 -0.15 -21.52
CA ARG A 149 -20.57 1.07 -20.89
C ARG A 149 -21.52 0.78 -19.73
N ARG A 150 -22.29 -0.31 -19.81
CA ARG A 150 -23.12 -0.84 -18.72
C ARG A 150 -22.26 -1.70 -17.80
N VAL A 151 -21.97 -1.21 -16.60
CA VAL A 151 -21.22 -1.96 -15.59
C VAL A 151 -22.16 -2.42 -14.49
N GLU A 152 -22.08 -3.70 -14.14
CA GLU A 152 -22.85 -4.29 -13.04
C GLU A 152 -21.89 -4.76 -11.96
N CYS A 153 -22.12 -4.29 -10.74
CA CYS A 153 -21.38 -4.71 -9.56
C CYS A 153 -22.05 -5.98 -9.00
N ASP A 154 -21.58 -7.17 -9.40
CA ASP A 154 -22.16 -8.47 -9.04
C ASP A 154 -22.45 -8.58 -7.53
N MET A 155 -23.68 -8.93 -7.15
CA MET A 155 -24.08 -9.09 -5.74
C MET A 155 -23.27 -10.14 -4.98
N ARG A 156 -22.66 -11.11 -5.67
CA ARG A 156 -21.82 -12.14 -5.01
C ARG A 156 -20.53 -11.57 -4.42
N ALA A 157 -20.03 -10.48 -4.99
CA ALA A 157 -18.76 -9.85 -4.61
C ALA A 157 -18.88 -8.33 -4.36
N GLY A 158 -20.10 -7.78 -4.45
CA GLY A 158 -20.37 -6.35 -4.56
C GLY A 158 -21.76 -5.98 -4.06
N CYS A 159 -22.34 -4.91 -4.61
CA CYS A 159 -23.57 -4.32 -4.07
C CYS A 159 -24.78 -4.36 -5.03
N GLY A 160 -24.68 -5.03 -6.18
CA GLY A 160 -25.75 -5.09 -7.19
C GLY A 160 -25.95 -3.82 -8.00
N LEU A 161 -25.14 -2.77 -7.78
CA LEU A 161 -25.30 -1.49 -8.48
C LEU A 161 -24.98 -1.63 -9.96
N VAL A 162 -25.91 -1.17 -10.81
CA VAL A 162 -25.71 -1.03 -12.25
C VAL A 162 -25.50 0.44 -12.61
N PHE A 163 -24.37 0.76 -13.23
CA PHE A 163 -23.94 2.14 -13.46
C PHE A 163 -23.19 2.32 -14.78
N CYS A 164 -23.06 3.58 -15.22
CA CYS A 164 -22.33 3.94 -16.44
C CYS A 164 -20.82 4.01 -16.17
N ARG A 165 -20.02 3.31 -16.98
CA ARG A 165 -18.55 3.33 -16.89
C ARG A 165 -17.96 4.75 -16.98
N ASP A 166 -18.53 5.60 -17.82
CA ASP A 166 -17.93 6.88 -18.21
C ASP A 166 -18.23 7.98 -17.18
N CYS A 167 -19.50 8.18 -16.83
CA CYS A 167 -19.90 9.22 -15.88
C CYS A 167 -19.94 8.75 -14.42
N ARG A 168 -19.86 7.44 -14.17
CA ARG A 168 -20.00 6.80 -12.84
C ARG A 168 -21.37 7.02 -12.17
N GLY A 169 -22.35 7.53 -12.90
CA GLY A 169 -23.75 7.68 -12.47
C GLY A 169 -24.61 6.45 -12.81
N PRO A 170 -25.92 6.47 -12.50
CA PRO A 170 -26.85 5.40 -12.88
C PRO A 170 -26.74 5.05 -14.37
N TYR A 171 -26.87 3.77 -14.72
CA TYR A 171 -26.80 3.37 -16.11
C TYR A 171 -27.90 4.03 -16.93
N HIS A 172 -27.55 4.48 -18.13
CA HIS A 172 -28.48 5.13 -19.04
C HIS A 172 -28.09 4.84 -20.49
N GLN A 173 -29.08 4.89 -21.38
CA GLN A 173 -28.87 4.86 -22.82
C GLN A 173 -28.56 6.27 -23.34
N GLY A 174 -27.85 6.38 -24.47
CA GLY A 174 -27.42 7.66 -25.03
C GLY A 174 -26.24 8.32 -24.30
N CYS A 175 -25.85 9.53 -24.72
CA CYS A 175 -24.65 10.23 -24.27
C CYS A 175 -24.75 10.72 -22.80
N CYS A 176 -23.63 10.79 -22.08
CA CYS A 176 -23.58 11.25 -20.69
C CYS A 176 -23.98 12.73 -20.56
N ALA A 177 -24.70 13.04 -19.48
CA ALA A 177 -24.99 14.43 -19.14
C ALA A 177 -23.68 15.21 -18.90
N PRO A 178 -23.58 16.46 -19.39
CA PRO A 178 -22.40 17.27 -19.18
C PRO A 178 -22.21 17.54 -17.68
N VAL A 179 -21.06 17.14 -17.15
CA VAL A 179 -20.68 17.47 -15.77
C VAL A 179 -20.18 18.91 -15.77
N GLN A 180 -20.87 19.83 -15.09
CA GLN A 180 -20.33 21.18 -14.83
C GLN A 180 -19.18 21.07 -13.83
N LYS A 181 -17.94 20.92 -14.31
CA LYS A 181 -16.74 21.22 -13.53
C LYS A 181 -16.21 22.57 -14.01
N ASN A 182 -16.15 23.53 -13.09
CA ASN A 182 -15.66 24.90 -13.25
C ASN A 182 -14.79 25.12 -14.51
N GLY A 183 -15.40 25.70 -15.55
CA GLY A 183 -14.70 26.50 -16.56
C GLY A 183 -13.95 25.80 -17.69
N THR A 184 -13.98 24.48 -17.86
CA THR A 184 -13.41 23.87 -19.08
C THR A 184 -14.17 22.62 -19.52
N THR A 185 -14.97 22.77 -20.58
CA THR A 185 -15.76 21.69 -21.17
C THR A 185 -14.87 20.70 -21.92
N ARG A 186 -14.34 19.67 -21.26
CA ARG A 186 -13.76 18.51 -21.96
C ARG A 186 -14.88 17.56 -22.36
N ARG A 187 -15.25 17.59 -23.65
CA ARG A 187 -16.11 16.58 -24.28
C ARG A 187 -15.32 15.30 -24.50
N ASN A 188 -15.27 14.42 -23.51
CA ASN A 188 -14.80 13.05 -23.72
C ASN A 188 -16.00 12.09 -23.80
N CYS A 189 -16.84 12.26 -24.82
CA CYS A 189 -17.90 11.31 -25.11
C CYS A 189 -17.77 10.89 -26.58
N THR A 190 -17.12 9.75 -26.82
CA THR A 190 -17.25 9.01 -28.07
C THR A 190 -18.57 8.23 -27.98
N CYS A 191 -19.63 8.77 -28.58
CA CYS A 191 -20.89 8.06 -28.73
C CYS A 191 -20.77 7.19 -30.00
N PHE A 192 -20.81 5.86 -29.83
CA PHE A 192 -21.06 4.88 -30.89
C PHE A 192 -22.37 4.16 -30.54
#